data_AF-A0A2C9KAM4-F1
#
_entry.id   AF-A0A2C9KAM4-F1
#
_cell.length_a   1.000
_cell.length_b   1.000
_cell.length_c   1.000
_cell.angle_alpha   90.00
_cell.angle_beta   90.00
_cell.angle_gamma   90.00
#
_symmetry.space_group_name_H-M   'P 1'
#
loop_
_entity.id
_entity.type
_entity.pdbx_description
1 polymer ?
#
loop_
_entity_poly.entity_id
_entity_poly.type
_entity_poly.pdbx_seq_one_letter_code
_entity_poly.pdbx_strand_id
1 'polypeptide(L)'
;MFETVLSYFETSNILAAVLLLLVTFYIRSRQPTNLPPSPEAALPLIGHLHLLGKNPRRRFKRWAQEYGDVFTLQMGPQRNIFVNTLEAMKEAFIKKADFFSDQAQNIVIARHVPNFFHGIISSSGSNWKAQRTTSLAILRNFGMGKNMLAEKILEEVSFYTKELAKNNGKPCDIHYLTNMSVSNVISSIIFGKRFEFNDPKFIKQIEMLNDLVKLSTGVLVLNRSLYYLPYDLFKGKKADTSILCFAQFYR
;
A
#
# COMPACT_ATOMS: atom_id res chain seq x y z
N MET A 1 -40.82 28.91 -30.28
CA MET A 1 -41.53 28.37 -29.10
C MET A 1 -40.88 27.08 -28.61
N PHE A 2 -40.70 26.06 -29.47
CA PHE A 2 -40.01 24.81 -29.10
C PHE A 2 -38.54 25.00 -28.65
N GLU A 3 -37.74 25.78 -29.37
CA GLU A 3 -36.34 26.04 -29.02
C GLU A 3 -36.18 26.78 -27.69
N THR A 4 -37.11 27.69 -27.39
CA THR A 4 -37.14 28.47 -26.16
C THR A 4 -37.45 27.59 -24.95
N VAL A 5 -38.33 26.60 -25.11
CA VAL A 5 -38.66 25.61 -24.08
C VAL A 5 -37.48 24.64 -23.85
N LEU A 6 -36.82 24.18 -24.92
CA LEU A 6 -35.62 23.33 -24.82
C LEU A 6 -34.47 24.04 -24.09
N SER A 7 -34.18 25.29 -24.44
CA SER A 7 -33.15 26.10 -23.78
C SER A 7 -33.44 26.32 -22.28
N TYR A 8 -34.71 26.49 -21.89
CA TYR A 8 -35.10 26.62 -20.48
C TYR A 8 -34.90 25.31 -19.69
N PHE A 9 -35.18 24.16 -20.30
CA PHE A 9 -34.92 22.85 -19.70
C PHE A 9 -33.42 22.60 -19.52
N GLU A 10 -32.60 22.94 -20.52
CA GLU A 10 -31.14 22.80 -20.45
C GLU A 10 -30.52 23.68 -19.36
N THR A 11 -30.93 24.95 -19.29
CA THR A 11 -30.43 25.89 -18.27
C THR A 11 -30.85 25.50 -16.85
N SER A 12 -32.09 25.04 -16.65
CA SER A 12 -32.58 24.52 -15.36
C SER A 12 -31.81 23.28 -14.90
N ASN A 13 -31.53 22.33 -15.81
CA ASN A 13 -30.75 21.14 -15.51
C ASN A 13 -29.29 21.47 -15.14
N ILE A 14 -28.68 22.43 -15.84
CA ILE A 14 -27.33 22.91 -15.51
C ILE A 14 -27.32 23.55 -14.12
N LEU A 15 -28.30 24.40 -13.81
CA LEU A 15 -28.39 25.06 -12.50
C LEU A 15 -28.58 24.04 -11.37
N ALA A 16 -29.46 23.04 -11.57
CA ALA A 16 -29.68 21.96 -10.61
C ALA A 16 -28.41 21.11 -10.42
N ALA A 17 -27.67 20.81 -11.49
CA ALA A 17 -26.40 20.09 -11.42
C ALA A 17 -25.33 20.90 -10.67
N VAL A 18 -25.21 22.21 -10.92
CA VAL A 18 -24.30 23.10 -10.21
C VAL A 18 -24.67 23.19 -8.72
N LEU A 19 -25.95 23.33 -8.39
CA LEU A 19 -26.42 23.35 -7.01
C LEU A 19 -26.11 22.03 -6.29
N LEU A 20 -26.37 20.89 -6.94
CA LEU A 20 -26.02 19.56 -6.42
C LEU A 20 -24.52 19.43 -6.17
N LEU A 21 -23.69 19.93 -7.10
CA LEU A 21 -22.24 19.96 -6.94
C LEU A 21 -21.80 20.84 -5.76
N LEU A 22 -22.39 22.02 -5.59
CA LEU A 22 -22.07 22.91 -4.46
C LEU A 22 -22.52 22.31 -3.12
N VAL A 23 -23.71 21.70 -3.06
CA VAL A 23 -24.20 21.02 -1.86
C VAL A 23 -23.32 19.83 -1.51
N THR A 24 -22.97 19.00 -2.50
CA THR A 24 -22.08 17.86 -2.28
C THR A 24 -20.67 18.30 -1.90
N PHE A 25 -20.16 19.39 -2.49
CA PHE A 25 -18.91 20.05 -2.11
C PHE A 25 -18.94 20.49 -0.65
N TYR A 26 -20.00 21.19 -0.23
CA TYR A 26 -20.17 21.71 1.11
C TYR A 26 -20.22 20.59 2.15
N ILE A 27 -21.04 19.57 1.91
CA ILE A 27 -21.18 18.40 2.80
C ILE A 27 -19.86 17.64 2.90
N ARG A 28 -19.14 17.45 1.78
CA ARG A 28 -17.86 16.71 1.79
C ARG A 28 -16.71 17.46 2.43
N SER A 29 -16.71 18.79 2.34
CA SER A 29 -15.66 19.64 2.91
C SER A 29 -15.83 19.86 4.42
N ARG A 30 -17.04 19.62 4.95
CA ARG A 30 -17.32 19.70 6.39
C ARG A 30 -16.60 18.59 7.16
N GLN A 31 -15.81 18.99 8.14
CA GLN A 31 -15.24 18.07 9.12
C GLN A 31 -16.27 17.75 10.22
N PRO A 32 -16.45 16.47 10.58
CA PRO A 32 -17.23 16.09 11.75
C PRO A 32 -16.62 16.68 13.01
N THR A 33 -17.47 17.08 13.95
CA THR A 33 -17.08 17.73 15.21
C THR A 33 -16.25 16.86 16.14
N ASN A 34 -16.30 15.54 15.96
CA ASN A 34 -15.69 14.57 16.89
C ASN A 34 -14.34 14.01 16.38
N LEU A 35 -13.75 14.62 15.35
CA LEU A 35 -12.46 14.21 14.83
C LEU A 35 -11.31 14.98 15.48
N PRO A 36 -10.12 14.37 15.58
CA PRO A 36 -8.90 15.08 15.95
C PRO A 36 -8.63 16.30 15.05
N PRO A 37 -7.83 17.27 15.52
CA PRO A 37 -7.48 18.47 14.76
C PRO A 37 -7.02 18.16 13.35
N SER A 38 -7.29 19.07 12.42
CA SER A 38 -6.95 18.90 11.02
C SER A 38 -6.49 20.23 10.44
N PRO A 39 -5.65 20.20 9.39
CA PRO A 39 -5.30 21.40 8.65
C PRO A 39 -6.50 22.08 7.97
N GLU A 40 -6.19 23.16 7.25
CA GLU A 40 -7.13 23.93 6.42
C GLU A 40 -8.12 23.07 5.62
N ALA A 41 -9.23 23.68 5.20
CA ALA A 41 -10.33 23.00 4.52
C ALA A 41 -9.85 22.07 3.38
N ALA A 42 -10.21 20.80 3.50
CA ALA A 42 -9.87 19.77 2.53
C ALA A 42 -10.61 20.01 1.21
N LEU A 43 -9.88 20.02 0.09
CA LEU A 43 -10.51 20.08 -1.23
C LEU A 43 -11.35 18.82 -1.49
N PRO A 44 -12.51 18.91 -2.17
CA PRO A 44 -13.27 17.74 -2.55
C PRO A 44 -12.45 16.83 -3.45
N LEU A 45 -12.70 15.52 -3.35
CA LEU A 45 -12.08 14.43 -4.12
C LEU A 45 -10.58 14.23 -3.90
N ILE A 46 -9.79 15.30 -3.71
CA ILE A 46 -8.33 15.27 -3.54
C ILE A 46 -7.94 15.33 -2.06
N GLY A 47 -8.73 16.00 -1.23
CA GLY A 47 -8.39 16.25 0.17
C GLY A 47 -7.11 17.06 0.30
N HIS A 48 -6.27 16.72 1.27
CA HIS A 48 -4.97 17.33 1.55
C HIS A 48 -3.82 16.79 0.67
N LEU A 49 -4.09 15.93 -0.32
CA LEU A 49 -3.02 15.36 -1.16
C LEU A 49 -2.22 16.45 -1.90
N HIS A 50 -2.89 17.54 -2.30
CA HIS A 50 -2.26 18.70 -2.93
C HIS A 50 -1.22 19.39 -2.02
N LEU A 51 -1.31 19.21 -0.70
CA LEU A 51 -0.40 19.82 0.27
C LEU A 51 0.88 18.99 0.50
N LEU A 52 0.92 17.72 0.12
CA LEU A 52 2.06 16.83 0.41
C LEU A 52 3.38 17.32 -0.24
N GLY A 53 3.28 17.95 -1.41
CA GLY A 53 4.42 18.44 -2.18
C GLY A 53 5.41 17.34 -2.56
N LYS A 54 6.65 17.73 -2.90
CA LYS A 54 7.70 16.78 -3.33
C LYS A 54 8.25 15.89 -2.20
N ASN A 55 8.10 16.29 -0.93
CA ASN A 55 8.63 15.55 0.21
C ASN A 55 7.54 15.34 1.27
N PRO A 56 6.72 14.28 1.11
CA PRO A 56 5.62 13.97 2.02
C PRO A 56 6.08 13.77 3.47
N ARG A 57 7.21 13.09 3.68
CA ARG A 57 7.76 12.82 5.03
C ARG A 57 7.98 14.10 5.82
N ARG A 58 8.60 15.11 5.21
CA ARG A 58 8.82 16.42 5.85
C ARG A 58 7.51 17.16 6.09
N ARG A 59 6.49 16.98 5.24
CA ARG A 59 5.16 17.59 5.45
C ARG A 59 4.45 16.94 6.64
N PHE A 60 4.42 15.61 6.73
CA PHE A 60 3.85 14.90 7.88
C PHE A 60 4.50 15.30 9.20
N LYS A 61 5.83 15.44 9.23
CA LYS A 61 6.54 15.92 10.43
C LYS A 61 6.09 17.31 10.87
N ARG A 62 5.88 18.24 9.94
CA ARG A 62 5.37 19.59 10.26
C ARG A 62 3.94 19.55 10.80
N TRP A 63 3.07 18.76 10.19
CA TRP A 63 1.71 18.59 10.71
C TRP A 63 1.68 17.97 12.11
N ALA A 64 2.56 17.01 12.40
CA ALA A 64 2.68 16.48 13.77
C ALA A 64 3.11 17.56 14.79
N GLN A 65 3.96 18.52 14.38
CA GLN A 65 4.37 19.63 15.24
C GLN A 65 3.26 20.67 15.45
N GLU A 66 2.42 20.88 14.44
CA GLU A 66 1.38 21.92 14.42
C GLU A 66 0.05 21.44 15.04
N TYR A 67 -0.35 20.20 14.77
CA TYR A 67 -1.64 19.63 15.19
C TYR A 67 -1.51 18.63 16.34
N GLY A 68 -0.28 18.30 16.75
CA GLY A 68 0.02 17.47 17.91
C GLY A 68 0.01 15.96 17.65
N ASP A 69 -0.18 15.21 18.74
CA ASP A 69 -0.03 13.76 18.82
C ASP A 69 -0.91 12.99 17.85
N VAL A 70 -2.16 13.44 17.71
CA VAL A 70 -3.18 12.82 16.87
C VAL A 70 -3.87 13.89 16.04
N PHE A 71 -3.86 13.71 14.72
CA PHE A 71 -4.51 14.64 13.80
C PHE A 71 -5.17 13.92 12.63
N THR A 72 -6.09 14.59 11.96
CA THR A 72 -6.86 14.05 10.83
C THR A 72 -6.35 14.64 9.51
N LEU A 73 -6.13 13.78 8.51
CA LEU A 73 -5.99 14.21 7.13
C LEU A 73 -6.95 13.45 6.23
N GLN A 74 -7.68 14.20 5.41
CA GLN A 74 -8.36 13.65 4.26
C GLN A 74 -7.36 13.40 3.12
N MET A 75 -7.15 12.15 2.75
CA MET A 75 -6.38 11.73 1.59
C MET A 75 -7.35 11.27 0.51
N GLY A 76 -7.53 12.09 -0.52
CA GLY A 76 -8.54 11.84 -1.52
C GLY A 76 -9.95 11.77 -0.92
N PRO A 77 -10.72 10.69 -1.18
CA PRO A 77 -12.02 10.48 -0.56
C PRO A 77 -11.94 9.89 0.87
N GLN A 78 -10.77 9.47 1.34
CA GLN A 78 -10.61 8.76 2.62
C GLN A 78 -10.12 9.71 3.72
N ARG A 79 -10.69 9.59 4.92
CA ARG A 79 -10.18 10.27 6.12
C ARG A 79 -9.25 9.34 6.87
N ASN A 80 -8.09 9.85 7.24
CA ASN A 80 -7.03 9.10 7.89
C ASN A 80 -6.65 9.82 9.18
N ILE A 81 -6.57 9.08 10.27
CA ILE A 81 -6.10 9.57 11.55
C ILE A 81 -4.62 9.20 11.66
N PHE A 82 -3.78 10.20 11.89
CA PHE A 82 -2.34 10.07 12.06
C PHE A 82 -2.01 10.09 13.54
N VAL A 83 -1.17 9.15 13.96
CA VAL A 83 -0.70 9.00 15.35
C VAL A 83 0.81 9.14 15.35
N ASN A 84 1.34 10.11 16.11
CA ASN A 84 2.75 10.55 15.99
C ASN A 84 3.59 10.40 17.26
N THR A 85 2.96 10.20 18.43
CA THR A 85 3.67 9.99 19.69
C THR A 85 3.62 8.53 20.13
N LEU A 86 4.64 8.11 20.87
CA LEU A 86 4.76 6.73 21.36
C LEU A 86 3.59 6.38 22.29
N GLU A 87 3.16 7.34 23.10
CA GLU A 87 2.05 7.23 24.04
C GLU A 87 0.74 6.93 23.28
N ALA A 88 0.43 7.74 22.26
CA ALA A 88 -0.76 7.56 21.45
C ALA A 88 -0.69 6.26 20.61
N MET A 89 0.49 5.89 20.11
CA MET A 89 0.70 4.60 19.41
C MET A 89 0.46 3.41 20.35
N LYS A 90 0.97 3.45 21.59
CA LYS A 90 0.73 2.41 22.60
C LYS A 90 -0.75 2.34 22.97
N GLU A 91 -1.42 3.48 23.09
CA GLU A 91 -2.85 3.49 23.36
C GLU A 91 -3.65 2.85 22.21
N ALA A 92 -3.39 3.23 20.96
CA ALA A 92 -4.10 2.71 19.80
C ALA A 92 -3.77 1.23 19.52
N PHE A 93 -2.48 0.90 19.39
CA PHE A 93 -2.04 -0.40 18.86
C PHE A 93 -1.80 -1.47 19.93
N ILE A 94 -1.81 -1.12 21.23
CA ILE A 94 -1.66 -2.10 22.32
C ILE A 94 -2.91 -2.10 23.21
N LYS A 95 -3.25 -0.97 23.83
CA LYS A 95 -4.38 -0.92 24.78
C LYS A 95 -5.73 -1.11 24.09
N LYS A 96 -5.89 -0.56 22.88
CA LYS A 96 -7.11 -0.64 22.06
C LYS A 96 -6.90 -1.48 20.79
N ALA A 97 -5.97 -2.45 20.83
CA ALA A 97 -5.54 -3.21 19.66
C ALA A 97 -6.71 -3.88 18.92
N ASP A 98 -7.67 -4.47 19.63
CA ASP A 98 -8.82 -5.13 18.99
C ASP A 98 -9.64 -4.15 18.13
N PHE A 99 -9.78 -2.89 18.56
CA PHE A 99 -10.51 -1.86 17.82
C PHE A 99 -9.77 -1.38 16.56
N PHE A 100 -8.43 -1.33 16.60
CA PHE A 100 -7.60 -0.84 15.49
C PHE A 100 -6.92 -1.96 14.68
N SER A 101 -7.35 -3.21 14.87
CA SER A 101 -6.73 -4.40 14.25
C SER A 101 -7.16 -4.64 12.79
N ASP A 102 -8.23 -3.99 12.35
CA ASP A 102 -8.77 -4.14 11.00
C ASP A 102 -7.81 -3.56 9.94
N GLN A 103 -7.70 -4.28 8.82
CA GLN A 103 -6.82 -3.91 7.73
C GLN A 103 -7.52 -3.01 6.72
N ALA A 104 -6.82 -1.96 6.27
CA ALA A 104 -7.30 -1.10 5.22
C ALA A 104 -7.40 -1.87 3.90
N GLN A 105 -8.60 -1.89 3.30
CA GLN A 105 -8.82 -2.62 2.05
C GLN A 105 -8.13 -1.92 0.88
N ASN A 106 -7.16 -2.59 0.26
CA ASN A 106 -6.54 -2.12 -0.99
C ASN A 106 -7.29 -2.69 -2.21
N ILE A 107 -8.31 -1.95 -2.68
CA ILE A 107 -9.17 -2.38 -3.79
C ILE A 107 -8.42 -2.47 -5.12
N VAL A 108 -7.38 -1.64 -5.32
CA VAL A 108 -6.58 -1.64 -6.57
C VAL A 108 -5.92 -3.00 -6.77
N ILE A 109 -5.33 -3.55 -5.71
CA ILE A 109 -4.71 -4.88 -5.76
C ILE A 109 -5.80 -5.98 -5.73
N ALA A 110 -6.83 -5.82 -4.90
CA ALA A 110 -7.89 -6.81 -4.75
C ALA A 110 -8.66 -7.12 -6.05
N ARG A 111 -8.74 -6.15 -6.98
CA ARG A 111 -9.38 -6.37 -8.29
C ARG A 111 -8.65 -7.41 -9.15
N HIS A 112 -7.33 -7.53 -8.98
CA HIS A 112 -6.48 -8.34 -9.86
C HIS A 112 -5.98 -9.62 -9.18
N VAL A 113 -6.08 -9.70 -7.85
CA VAL A 113 -5.67 -10.87 -7.08
C VAL A 113 -6.91 -11.57 -6.53
N PRO A 114 -7.30 -12.73 -7.11
CA PRO A 114 -8.37 -13.55 -6.55
C PRO A 114 -8.09 -13.85 -5.09
N ASN A 115 -9.13 -13.81 -4.26
CA ASN A 115 -9.01 -14.07 -2.82
C ASN A 115 -8.06 -13.11 -2.08
N PHE A 116 -7.77 -11.92 -2.60
CA PHE A 116 -6.83 -10.98 -1.97
C PHE A 116 -7.08 -10.79 -0.48
N PHE A 117 -8.35 -10.67 -0.04
CA PHE A 117 -8.72 -10.45 1.36
C PHE A 117 -8.66 -11.70 2.26
N HIS A 118 -8.11 -12.83 1.78
CA HIS A 118 -7.98 -14.05 2.57
C HIS A 118 -6.59 -14.25 3.19
N GLY A 119 -5.59 -13.47 2.79
CA GLY A 119 -4.21 -13.56 3.30
C GLY A 119 -3.98 -12.80 4.61
N ILE A 120 -2.84 -13.03 5.27
CA ILE A 120 -2.49 -12.39 6.56
C ILE A 120 -2.35 -10.87 6.45
N ILE A 121 -1.94 -10.35 5.29
CA ILE A 121 -1.67 -8.91 5.09
C ILE A 121 -2.97 -8.11 4.91
N SER A 122 -4.05 -8.75 4.48
CA SER A 122 -5.23 -8.10 3.89
C SER A 122 -6.56 -8.56 4.50
N SER A 123 -6.57 -9.64 5.27
CA SER A 123 -7.74 -10.12 6.01
C SER A 123 -7.89 -9.42 7.35
N SER A 124 -9.07 -9.51 7.95
CA SER A 124 -9.36 -8.98 9.29
C SER A 124 -10.24 -9.96 10.08
N GLY A 125 -10.44 -9.69 11.37
CA GLY A 125 -11.29 -10.52 12.24
C GLY A 125 -10.81 -11.97 12.41
N SER A 126 -11.76 -12.90 12.46
CA SER A 126 -11.50 -14.33 12.72
C SER A 126 -10.64 -14.99 11.65
N ASN A 127 -10.84 -14.64 10.37
CA ASN A 127 -10.04 -15.18 9.27
C ASN A 127 -8.55 -14.80 9.43
N TRP A 128 -8.27 -13.53 9.74
CA TRP A 128 -6.90 -13.08 10.00
C TRP A 128 -6.26 -13.81 11.19
N LYS A 129 -7.01 -13.96 12.30
CA LYS A 129 -6.55 -14.67 13.49
C LYS A 129 -6.19 -16.13 13.16
N ALA A 130 -7.04 -16.83 12.41
CA ALA A 130 -6.80 -18.21 12.00
C ALA A 130 -5.57 -18.32 11.07
N GLN A 131 -5.51 -17.52 10.00
CA GLN A 131 -4.39 -17.52 9.05
C GLN A 131 -3.06 -17.20 9.73
N ARG A 132 -3.02 -16.15 10.56
CA ARG A 132 -1.82 -15.76 11.32
C ARG A 132 -1.34 -16.88 12.24
N THR A 133 -2.26 -17.50 12.98
CA THR A 133 -1.94 -18.58 13.92
C THR A 133 -1.35 -19.77 13.19
N THR A 134 -2.01 -20.21 12.11
CA THR A 134 -1.55 -21.35 11.29
C THR A 134 -0.21 -21.06 10.63
N SER A 135 -0.02 -19.90 9.99
CA SER A 135 1.26 -19.58 9.35
C SER A 135 2.40 -19.44 10.35
N LEU A 136 2.17 -18.87 11.54
CA LEU A 136 3.20 -18.82 12.60
C LEU A 136 3.57 -20.21 13.09
N ALA A 137 2.60 -21.12 13.25
CA ALA A 137 2.88 -22.51 13.60
C ALA A 137 3.74 -23.21 12.52
N ILE A 138 3.38 -23.03 11.25
CA ILE A 138 4.14 -23.54 10.11
C ILE A 138 5.57 -22.98 10.11
N LEU A 139 5.74 -21.67 10.22
CA LEU A 139 7.06 -21.03 10.22
C LEU A 139 7.94 -21.52 11.38
N ARG A 140 7.37 -21.73 12.58
CA ARG A 140 8.10 -22.30 13.73
C ARG A 140 8.54 -23.75 13.49
N ASN A 141 7.75 -24.52 12.74
CA ASN A 141 8.13 -25.88 12.33
C ASN A 141 9.25 -25.86 11.30
N PHE A 142 9.27 -24.87 10.40
CA PHE A 142 10.36 -24.61 9.45
C PHE A 142 11.57 -23.89 10.07
N GLY A 143 11.66 -23.82 11.40
CA GLY A 143 12.86 -23.33 12.06
C GLY A 143 12.91 -21.82 12.31
N MET A 144 11.82 -21.09 12.16
CA MET A 144 11.75 -19.69 12.59
C MET A 144 12.05 -19.59 14.10
N GLY A 145 13.13 -18.89 14.45
CA GLY A 145 13.63 -18.80 15.82
C GLY A 145 14.46 -20.00 16.29
N LYS A 146 14.89 -20.87 15.37
CA LYS A 146 15.78 -22.02 15.62
C LYS A 146 17.00 -21.99 14.69
N ASN A 147 17.97 -22.88 14.94
CA ASN A 147 19.19 -22.99 14.16
C ASN A 147 18.97 -23.31 12.67
N MET A 148 17.90 -24.03 12.32
CA MET A 148 17.59 -24.40 10.94
C MET A 148 17.43 -23.18 10.01
N LEU A 149 16.83 -22.08 10.47
CA LEU A 149 16.77 -20.84 9.69
C LEU A 149 18.15 -20.19 9.56
N ALA A 150 18.96 -20.22 10.63
CA ALA A 150 20.32 -19.69 10.59
C ALA A 150 21.20 -20.48 9.62
N GLU A 151 21.06 -21.80 9.55
CA GLU A 151 21.75 -22.65 8.58
C GLU A 151 21.39 -22.27 7.14
N LYS A 152 20.11 -22.04 6.84
CA LYS A 152 19.66 -21.56 5.51
C LYS A 152 20.22 -20.19 5.16
N ILE A 153 20.32 -19.29 6.14
CA ILE A 153 20.94 -17.97 5.95
C ILE A 153 22.45 -18.12 5.68
N LEU A 154 23.16 -18.94 6.46
CA LEU A 154 24.59 -19.17 6.29
C LEU A 154 24.91 -19.85 4.95
N GLU A 155 24.06 -20.79 4.54
CA GLU A 155 24.10 -21.40 3.21
C GLU A 155 24.01 -20.32 2.13
N GLU A 156 23.01 -19.42 2.19
CA GLU A 156 22.88 -18.33 1.20
C GLU A 156 24.02 -17.33 1.26
N VAL A 157 24.58 -17.03 2.43
CA VAL A 157 25.78 -16.18 2.57
C VAL A 157 26.98 -16.78 1.83
N SER A 158 27.12 -18.11 1.84
CA SER A 158 28.18 -18.78 1.07
C SER A 158 28.01 -18.56 -0.45
N PHE A 159 26.79 -18.52 -0.96
CA PHE A 159 26.52 -18.21 -2.37
C PHE A 159 26.70 -16.71 -2.67
N TYR A 160 26.23 -15.85 -1.77
CA TYR A 160 26.39 -14.40 -1.86
C TYR A 160 27.86 -14.01 -1.99
N THR A 161 28.71 -14.53 -1.11
CA THR A 161 30.15 -14.22 -1.08
C THR A 161 30.87 -14.74 -2.32
N LYS A 162 30.50 -15.92 -2.83
CA LYS A 162 31.01 -16.45 -4.10
C LYS A 162 30.62 -15.55 -5.27
N GLU A 163 29.38 -15.08 -5.33
CA GLU A 163 28.92 -14.20 -6.40
C GLU A 163 29.61 -12.84 -6.34
N LEU A 164 29.80 -12.30 -5.14
CA LEU A 164 30.55 -11.06 -4.94
C LEU A 164 32.01 -11.19 -5.39
N ALA A 165 32.66 -12.32 -5.08
CA ALA A 165 34.04 -12.58 -5.47
C ALA A 165 34.23 -12.63 -7.00
N LYS A 166 33.25 -13.10 -7.77
CA LYS A 166 33.31 -13.13 -9.25
C LYS A 166 33.48 -11.74 -9.87
N ASN A 167 33.05 -10.68 -9.18
CA ASN A 167 33.20 -9.31 -9.67
C ASN A 167 34.66 -8.84 -9.65
N ASN A 168 35.59 -9.57 -9.02
CA ASN A 168 37.05 -9.29 -9.03
C ASN A 168 37.38 -7.81 -8.69
N GLY A 169 36.73 -7.26 -7.67
CA GLY A 169 36.92 -5.88 -7.23
C GLY A 169 36.26 -4.81 -8.11
N LYS A 170 35.55 -5.19 -9.17
CA LYS A 170 34.76 -4.26 -9.97
C LYS A 170 33.51 -3.81 -9.21
N PRO A 171 33.02 -2.58 -9.44
CA PRO A 171 31.74 -2.13 -8.90
C PRO A 171 30.61 -3.10 -9.27
N CYS A 172 29.80 -3.45 -8.28
CA CYS A 172 28.63 -4.32 -8.47
C CYS A 172 27.42 -3.78 -7.72
N ASP A 173 26.23 -4.16 -8.15
CA ASP A 173 24.99 -3.79 -7.47
C ASP A 173 24.73 -4.71 -6.25
N ILE A 174 25.20 -4.26 -5.09
CA ILE A 174 24.99 -4.93 -3.80
C ILE A 174 23.51 -5.00 -3.43
N HIS A 175 22.72 -3.99 -3.82
CA HIS A 175 21.28 -3.96 -3.51
C HIS A 175 20.56 -5.07 -4.26
N TYR A 176 20.85 -5.24 -5.56
CA TYR A 176 20.34 -6.34 -6.34
C TYR A 176 20.71 -7.70 -5.74
N LEU A 177 22.00 -7.94 -5.48
CA LEU A 177 22.48 -9.22 -4.94
C LEU A 177 21.83 -9.54 -3.58
N THR A 178 21.70 -8.54 -2.71
CA THR A 178 21.04 -8.68 -1.41
C THR A 178 19.57 -9.00 -1.54
N ASN A 179 18.85 -8.33 -2.44
CA ASN A 179 17.44 -8.59 -2.65
C ASN A 179 17.19 -10.01 -3.17
N MET A 180 18.04 -10.49 -4.09
CA MET A 180 17.99 -11.86 -4.61
C MET A 180 18.28 -12.89 -3.51
N SER A 181 19.30 -12.66 -2.69
CA SER A 181 19.64 -13.59 -1.59
C SER A 181 18.59 -13.65 -0.49
N VAL A 182 18.04 -12.51 -0.06
CA VAL A 182 16.92 -12.50 0.90
C VAL A 182 15.72 -13.26 0.34
N SER A 183 15.42 -13.05 -0.94
CA SER A 183 14.35 -13.76 -1.63
C SER A 183 14.62 -15.27 -1.68
N ASN A 184 15.86 -15.69 -1.92
CA ASN A 184 16.28 -17.10 -1.91
C ASN A 184 16.14 -17.75 -0.54
N VAL A 185 16.46 -17.05 0.56
CA VAL A 185 16.21 -17.56 1.91
C VAL A 185 14.71 -17.85 2.08
N ILE A 186 13.85 -16.90 1.70
CA ILE A 186 12.40 -17.09 1.78
C ILE A 186 11.92 -18.23 0.85
N SER A 187 12.42 -18.28 -0.39
CA SER A 187 12.11 -19.35 -1.35
C SER A 187 12.54 -20.73 -0.84
N SER A 188 13.67 -20.82 -0.16
CA SER A 188 14.13 -22.08 0.42
C SER A 188 13.21 -22.60 1.53
N ILE A 189 12.58 -21.68 2.27
CA ILE A 189 11.63 -22.01 3.34
C ILE A 189 10.27 -22.41 2.76
N ILE A 190 9.76 -21.65 1.79
CA ILE A 190 8.41 -21.82 1.24
C ILE A 190 8.37 -22.94 0.20
N PHE A 191 9.34 -22.97 -0.72
CA PHE A 191 9.39 -23.89 -1.86
C PHE A 191 10.39 -25.03 -1.68
N GLY A 192 11.16 -25.04 -0.58
CA GLY A 192 12.20 -26.03 -0.35
C GLY A 192 13.42 -25.91 -1.27
N LYS A 193 13.52 -24.83 -2.07
CA LYS A 193 14.59 -24.66 -3.06
C LYS A 193 15.07 -23.22 -3.21
N ARG A 194 16.33 -23.10 -3.60
CA ARG A 194 17.02 -21.89 -4.04
C ARG A 194 16.89 -21.72 -5.55
N PHE A 195 16.92 -20.48 -6.01
CA PHE A 195 17.05 -20.14 -7.42
C PHE A 195 18.43 -19.53 -7.71
N GLU A 196 18.92 -19.75 -8.94
CA GLU A 196 20.16 -19.12 -9.39
C GLU A 196 19.97 -17.61 -9.57
N PHE A 197 21.03 -16.84 -9.30
CA PHE A 197 20.98 -15.37 -9.42
C PHE A 197 20.61 -14.91 -10.83
N ASN A 198 21.05 -15.66 -11.84
CA ASN A 198 20.81 -15.34 -13.25
C ASN A 198 19.57 -16.03 -13.84
N ASP A 199 18.74 -16.71 -13.03
CA ASP A 199 17.51 -17.33 -13.52
C ASP A 199 16.53 -16.25 -14.00
N PRO A 200 16.24 -16.15 -15.31
CA PRO A 200 15.38 -15.11 -15.85
C PRO A 200 13.96 -15.14 -15.26
N LYS A 201 13.46 -16.32 -14.89
CA LYS A 201 12.13 -16.46 -14.28
C LYS A 201 12.12 -15.90 -12.87
N PHE A 202 13.17 -16.16 -12.09
CA PHE A 202 13.28 -15.67 -10.72
C PHE A 202 13.48 -14.16 -10.69
N ILE A 203 14.37 -13.63 -11.53
CA ILE A 203 14.57 -12.18 -11.70
C ILE A 203 13.24 -11.49 -11.98
N LYS A 204 12.50 -11.97 -12.98
CA LYS A 204 11.20 -11.41 -13.37
C LYS A 204 10.20 -11.43 -12.21
N GLN A 205 10.17 -12.48 -11.38
CA GLN A 205 9.30 -12.53 -10.20
C GLN A 205 9.66 -11.47 -9.17
N ILE A 206 10.96 -11.29 -8.88
CA ILE A 206 11.42 -10.30 -7.92
C ILE A 206 11.14 -8.89 -8.40
N GLU A 207 11.31 -8.61 -9.70
CA GLU A 207 10.93 -7.34 -10.31
C GLU A 207 9.42 -7.06 -10.16
N MET A 208 8.58 -8.04 -10.45
CA MET A 208 7.13 -7.92 -10.32
C MET A 208 6.69 -7.72 -8.85
N LEU A 209 7.34 -8.41 -7.91
CA LEU A 209 7.11 -8.20 -6.47
C LEU A 209 7.51 -6.79 -6.03
N ASN A 210 8.67 -6.30 -6.49
CA ASN A 210 9.13 -4.94 -6.21
C ASN A 210 8.17 -3.88 -6.76
N ASP A 211 7.63 -4.09 -7.95
CA ASP A 211 6.61 -3.22 -8.52
C ASP A 211 5.33 -3.25 -7.68
N LEU A 212 4.85 -4.43 -7.27
CA LEU A 212 3.69 -4.58 -6.39
C LEU A 212 3.85 -3.78 -5.08
N VAL A 213 5.04 -3.83 -4.45
CA VAL A 213 5.33 -3.08 -3.21
C VAL A 213 5.38 -1.57 -3.45
N LYS A 214 5.91 -1.11 -4.58
CA LYS A 214 5.88 0.33 -4.94
C LYS A 214 4.45 0.83 -5.14
N LEU A 215 3.58 -0.02 -5.68
CA LEU A 215 2.19 0.31 -5.95
C LEU A 215 1.36 0.35 -4.66
N SER A 216 1.61 -0.57 -3.73
CA SER A 216 0.95 -0.59 -2.41
C SER A 216 1.31 0.60 -1.51
N THR A 217 2.35 1.35 -1.86
CA THR A 217 2.81 2.55 -1.13
C THR A 217 2.58 3.85 -1.91
N GLY A 218 2.00 3.77 -3.12
CA GLY A 218 1.77 4.90 -4.01
C GLY A 218 0.50 5.70 -3.71
N VAL A 219 0.36 6.86 -4.36
CA VAL A 219 -0.80 7.77 -4.19
C VAL A 219 -2.14 7.13 -4.58
N LEU A 220 -2.13 6.09 -5.42
CA LEU A 220 -3.32 5.34 -5.80
C LEU A 220 -3.97 4.60 -4.63
N VAL A 221 -3.19 4.24 -3.60
CA VAL A 221 -3.73 3.66 -2.37
C VAL A 221 -4.47 4.71 -1.56
N LEU A 222 -3.96 5.94 -1.56
CA LEU A 222 -4.54 7.07 -0.85
C LEU A 222 -5.76 7.67 -1.58
N ASN A 223 -5.83 7.53 -2.90
CA ASN A 223 -6.97 8.02 -3.68
C ASN A 223 -7.28 7.10 -4.85
N ARG A 224 -8.29 6.25 -4.63
CA ARG A 224 -8.80 5.27 -5.61
C ARG A 224 -9.34 5.94 -6.87
N SER A 225 -9.89 7.15 -6.79
CA SER A 225 -10.47 7.84 -7.94
C SER A 225 -9.42 8.22 -8.98
N LEU A 226 -8.15 8.40 -8.57
CA LEU A 226 -7.05 8.72 -9.49
C LEU A 226 -6.75 7.60 -10.48
N TYR A 227 -7.16 6.36 -10.18
CA TYR A 227 -7.02 5.23 -11.08
C TYR A 227 -7.85 5.40 -12.37
N TYR A 228 -8.99 6.10 -12.30
CA TYR A 228 -9.89 6.30 -13.43
C TYR A 228 -9.52 7.49 -14.32
N LEU A 229 -8.44 8.23 -13.99
CA LEU A 229 -8.01 9.36 -14.79
C LEU A 229 -7.44 8.91 -16.15
N PRO A 230 -7.67 9.68 -17.22
CA PRO A 230 -7.12 9.37 -18.54
C PRO A 230 -5.58 9.46 -18.54
N TYR A 231 -4.95 8.81 -19.53
CA TYR A 231 -3.49 8.81 -19.77
C TYR A 231 -2.58 8.15 -18.71
N ASP A 232 -3.14 7.39 -17.77
CA ASP A 232 -2.36 6.63 -16.76
C ASP A 232 -1.31 7.49 -16.02
N LEU A 233 -1.69 8.72 -15.66
CA LEU A 233 -0.82 9.73 -15.03
C LEU A 233 -0.11 9.22 -13.77
N PHE A 234 -0.73 8.28 -13.06
CA PHE A 234 -0.21 7.69 -11.83
C PHE A 234 0.30 6.25 -11.99
N LYS A 235 0.46 5.79 -13.24
CA LYS A 235 0.97 4.45 -13.59
C LYS A 235 0.13 3.29 -13.01
N GLY A 236 -1.16 3.50 -12.80
CA GLY A 236 -2.11 2.52 -12.31
C GLY A 236 -2.39 1.38 -13.31
N LYS A 237 -2.40 1.65 -14.62
CA LYS A 237 -2.59 0.58 -15.63
C LYS A 237 -1.33 -0.28 -15.79
N LYS A 238 -0.14 0.35 -15.71
CA LYS A 238 1.12 -0.39 -15.61
C LYS A 238 1.13 -1.29 -14.37
N ALA A 239 0.60 -0.78 -13.26
CA ALA A 239 0.45 -1.53 -12.00
C ALA A 239 -0.31 -2.83 -12.19
N ASP A 240 -1.48 -2.74 -12.83
CA ASP A 240 -2.36 -3.89 -13.03
C ASP A 240 -1.69 -4.99 -13.84
N THR A 241 -0.89 -4.61 -14.84
CA THR A 241 -0.15 -5.57 -15.67
C THR A 241 0.85 -6.35 -14.82
N SER A 242 1.61 -5.67 -13.96
CA SER A 242 2.54 -6.32 -13.02
C SER A 242 1.80 -7.23 -12.03
N ILE A 243 0.63 -6.79 -11.51
CA ILE A 243 -0.18 -7.58 -10.56
C ILE A 243 -0.76 -8.83 -11.25
N LEU A 244 -1.31 -8.69 -12.46
CA LEU A 244 -1.87 -9.80 -13.24
C LEU A 244 -0.81 -10.83 -13.60
N CYS A 245 0.35 -10.39 -14.08
CA CYS A 245 1.47 -11.30 -14.31
C CYS A 245 1.88 -12.03 -13.02
N PHE A 246 1.85 -11.36 -11.87
CA PHE A 246 2.24 -11.96 -10.59
C PHE A 246 1.22 -13.01 -10.15
N ALA A 247 -0.06 -12.70 -10.27
CA ALA A 247 -1.14 -13.62 -9.95
C ALA A 247 -1.15 -14.86 -10.87
N GLN A 248 -0.76 -14.72 -12.14
CA GLN A 248 -0.66 -15.83 -13.09
C GLN A 248 0.50 -16.78 -12.78
N PHE A 249 1.56 -16.31 -12.14
CA PHE A 249 2.73 -17.12 -11.84
C PHE A 249 2.47 -18.24 -10.82
N TYR A 250 1.50 -18.05 -9.92
CA TYR A 250 1.15 -19.02 -8.88
C TYR A 250 0.00 -19.97 -9.27
N ARG A 251 -0.46 -19.91 -10.52
CA ARG A 251 -1.37 -20.89 -11.11
C ARG A 251 -0.58 -21.94 -11.90
#